data_AF-A0A969JTS8-F1
#
_entry.id   AF-A0A969JTS8-F1
#
_cell.length_a   1.000
_cell.length_b   1.000
_cell.length_c   1.000
_cell.angle_alpha   90.00
_cell.angle_beta   90.00
_cell.angle_gamma   90.00
#
_symmetry.space_group_name_H-M   'P 1'
#
loop_
_entity.id
_entity.type
_entity.pdbx_description
1 polymer ?
#
loop_
_entity_poly.entity_id
_entity_poly.type
_entity_poly.pdbx_seq_one_letter_code
_entity_poly.pdbx_strand_id
1 'polypeptide(L)' 'MPTLIHPTAVIHPDAQIHPTVQVGAYAVIGSQVTIGAGTVIGAHVVIDG' A
#
# COMPACT_ATOMS: atom_id res chain seq x y z
N MET A 1 8.89 -11.46 -6.35
CA MET A 1 9.46 -10.62 -5.28
C MET A 1 8.32 -10.35 -4.30
N PRO A 2 8.48 -10.62 -3.00
CA PRO A 2 7.40 -10.47 -2.03
C PRO A 2 7.08 -8.99 -1.79
N THR A 3 5.83 -8.72 -1.41
CA THR A 3 5.34 -7.38 -1.06
C THR A 3 6.14 -6.83 0.10
N LEU A 4 6.68 -5.62 -0.02
CA LEU A 4 7.42 -4.96 1.06
C LEU A 4 6.49 -3.96 1.75
N ILE A 5 5.58 -4.46 2.58
CA ILE A 5 4.71 -3.61 3.41
C ILE A 5 5.39 -3.38 4.76
N HIS A 6 5.67 -2.12 5.07
CA HIS A 6 6.15 -1.77 6.39
C HIS A 6 5.08 -2.11 7.45
N PRO A 7 5.44 -2.70 8.61
CA PRO A 7 4.47 -3.14 9.62
C PRO A 7 3.62 -2.01 10.22
N THR A 8 4.04 -0.75 10.08
CA THR A 8 3.26 0.42 10.53
C THR A 8 2.34 1.00 9.45
N ALA A 9 2.35 0.45 8.23
CA ALA A 9 1.40 0.84 7.21
C ALA A 9 0.00 0.34 7.57
N VAL A 10 -1.00 1.18 7.34
CA VAL A 10 -2.41 0.85 7.57
C VAL A 10 -3.05 0.62 6.21
N ILE A 11 -3.56 -0.59 6.00
CA ILE A 11 -4.14 -1.01 4.73
C ILE A 11 -5.56 -1.50 4.99
N HIS A 12 -6.53 -0.91 4.32
CA HIS A 12 -7.91 -1.37 4.38
C HIS A 12 -8.02 -2.79 3.79
N PRO A 13 -8.78 -3.71 4.40
CA PRO A 13 -8.90 -5.10 3.92
C PRO A 13 -9.44 -5.21 2.49
N ASP A 14 -10.24 -4.24 2.04
CA ASP A 14 -10.79 -4.20 0.68
C ASP A 14 -9.82 -3.62 -0.38
N ALA A 15 -8.63 -3.18 0.04
CA ALA A 15 -7.64 -2.67 -0.89
C ALA A 15 -7.01 -3.80 -1.71
N GLN A 16 -6.89 -3.59 -3.02
CA GLN A 16 -6.27 -4.55 -3.93
C GLN A 16 -4.83 -4.12 -4.22
N ILE A 17 -3.86 -4.84 -3.64
CA ILE A 17 -2.44 -4.50 -3.76
C ILE A 17 -1.71 -5.62 -4.47
N HIS A 18 -1.03 -5.29 -5.57
CA HIS A 18 -0.21 -6.26 -6.28
C HIS A 18 0.97 -6.77 -5.40
N PRO A 19 1.36 -8.05 -5.48
CA PRO A 19 2.42 -8.61 -4.62
C PRO A 19 3.83 -8.00 -4.79
N THR A 20 4.04 -7.16 -5.80
CA THR A 20 5.33 -6.49 -6.04
C THR A 20 5.36 -5.07 -5.49
N VAL A 21 4.28 -4.60 -4.86
CA VAL A 21 4.21 -3.23 -4.32
C VAL A 21 5.09 -3.10 -3.09
N GLN A 22 5.67 -1.92 -2.92
CA GLN A 22 6.40 -1.54 -1.72
C GLN A 22 5.65 -0.41 -1.01
N VAL A 23 5.37 -0.56 0.27
CA VAL A 23 4.61 0.38 1.10
C VAL A 23 5.47 0.86 2.26
N GLY A 24 5.78 2.15 2.26
CA GLY A 24 6.56 2.81 3.30
C GLY A 24 5.86 2.90 4.66
N ALA A 25 6.62 3.25 5.68
CA ALA A 25 6.12 3.41 7.05
C ALA A 25 5.00 4.45 7.13
N TYR A 26 3.98 4.16 7.94
CA TYR A 26 2.84 5.07 8.18
C TYR A 26 2.05 5.47 6.94
N ALA A 27 2.20 4.75 5.82
CA ALA A 27 1.31 4.92 4.69
C ALA A 27 -0.10 4.41 5.04
N VAL A 28 -1.12 5.08 4.51
CA VAL A 28 -2.53 4.73 4.70
C VAL A 28 -3.15 4.45 3.34
N ILE A 29 -3.72 3.26 3.19
CA ILE A 29 -4.42 2.82 1.97
C ILE A 29 -5.89 2.58 2.33
N GLY A 30 -6.77 3.40 1.77
CA GLY A 30 -8.22 3.39 1.99
C GLY A 30 -8.94 2.23 1.30
N SER A 31 -10.25 2.14 1.53
CA SER A 31 -11.12 1.17 0.88
C SER A 31 -11.16 1.37 -0.64
N GLN A 32 -11.41 0.31 -1.42
CA GLN A 32 -11.57 0.38 -2.88
C GLN A 32 -10.33 0.86 -3.68
N VAL A 33 -9.19 1.06 -3.02
CA VAL A 33 -7.93 1.41 -3.68
C VAL A 33 -7.35 0.19 -4.40
N THR A 34 -6.90 0.38 -5.65
CA THR A 34 -6.19 -0.64 -6.43
C THR A 34 -4.78 -0.16 -6.79
N ILE A 35 -3.75 -0.94 -6.45
CA ILE A 35 -2.35 -0.60 -6.67
C ILE A 35 -1.69 -1.65 -7.56
N GLY A 36 -1.19 -1.18 -8.71
CA GLY A 36 -0.58 -2.02 -9.74
C GLY A 36 0.82 -2.53 -9.42
N ALA A 37 1.32 -3.40 -10.30
CA ALA A 37 2.67 -3.97 -10.19
C ALA A 37 3.76 -2.88 -10.31
N GLY A 38 4.88 -3.06 -9.60
CA GLY A 38 6.02 -2.16 -9.61
C GLY A 38 5.84 -0.81 -8.89
N THR A 39 4.69 -0.54 -8.27
CA THR A 39 4.46 0.70 -7.53
C THR A 39 5.24 0.76 -6.22
N VAL A 40 5.80 1.93 -5.92
CA VAL A 40 6.47 2.24 -4.66
C VAL A 40 5.74 3.40 -3.98
N ILE A 41 5.23 3.16 -2.77
CA ILE A 41 4.54 4.12 -1.94
C ILE A 41 5.49 4.58 -0.84
N GLY A 42 5.75 5.89 -0.77
CA GLY A 42 6.61 6.48 0.24
C GLY A 42 6.02 6.44 1.65
N ALA A 43 6.83 6.79 2.65
CA ALA A 43 6.35 6.96 4.01
C ALA A 43 5.36 8.12 4.10
N HIS A 44 4.38 8.03 5.02
CA HIS A 44 3.34 9.04 5.26
C HIS A 44 2.41 9.36 4.06
N VAL A 45 2.42 8.54 3.00
CA VAL A 45 1.48 8.71 1.88
C VAL A 45 0.08 8.26 2.30
N VAL A 46 -0.94 9.03 1.95
CA VAL A 46 -2.35 8.67 2.11
C VAL A 46 -2.96 8.51 0.73
N ILE A 47 -3.49 7.32 0.45
CA ILE A 47 -4.28 7.02 -0.75
C ILE A 47 -5.68 6.66 -0.28
N ASP A 48 -6.65 7.48 -0.64
CA ASP A 48 -8.05 7.34 -0.23
C ASP A 48 -8.96 7.60 -1.44
N GLY A 49 -10.14 6.98 -1.47
CA GLY A 49 -11.05 6.97 -2.61
C GLY A 49 -12.42 6.43 -2.28
#